data_AF-A0A542AXT3-F1
#
_entry.id   AF-A0A542AXT3-F1
#
_cell.length_a   1.000
_cell.length_b   1.000
_cell.length_c   1.000
_cell.angle_alpha   90.00
_cell.angle_beta   90.00
_cell.angle_gamma   90.00
#
_symmetry.space_group_name_H-M   'P 1'
#
loop_
_entity.id
_entity.type
_entity.pdbx_description
1 polymer ?
#
loop_
_entity_poly.entity_id
_entity_poly.type
_entity_poly.pdbx_seq_one_letter_code
_entity_poly.pdbx_strand_id
1 'polypeptide(L)'
;MQNRFYQLSQKEKRKFYLNLTTIILVILIPVFALSFYFKIYFLAPLIFWILLSITAPFFDIPSMIKNGKLKYESSLLISEKEKNNQIKIHGGSLFDYYFVLNDQDKGSKRRNIILLEYLNGILEIIESNIEKPNLKITGTTYILNERTANKIGFKVQKMDTIQLIILLLNYPNLIFTKSFSHKKLSFPDLKKIKTYESSIKELDENKQKITKIRNTIKSTIANIG
;
A
#
# COMPACT_ATOMS: atom_id res chain seq x y z
N MET A 1 11.92 3.31 -8.52
CA MET A 1 11.11 3.43 -9.75
C MET A 1 10.28 4.72 -9.64
N GLN A 2 9.41 5.07 -10.59
CA GLN A 2 8.45 6.19 -10.41
C GLN A 2 7.04 5.69 -10.74
N ASN A 3 6.04 6.20 -10.02
CA ASN A 3 4.64 5.85 -10.27
C ASN A 3 4.20 6.45 -11.64
N ARG A 4 3.99 5.57 -12.63
CA ARG A 4 3.70 5.94 -14.03
C ARG A 4 2.45 6.80 -14.19
N PHE A 5 1.49 6.74 -13.25
CA PHE A 5 0.29 7.57 -13.29
C PHE A 5 0.63 9.06 -13.38
N TYR A 6 1.66 9.51 -12.65
CA TYR A 6 2.02 10.92 -12.62
C TYR A 6 2.72 11.40 -13.89
N GLN A 7 3.26 10.47 -14.68
CA GLN A 7 3.88 10.74 -15.99
C GLN A 7 2.84 10.80 -17.12
N LEU A 8 1.61 10.29 -16.90
CA LEU A 8 0.54 10.35 -17.89
C LEU A 8 0.08 11.79 -18.16
N SER A 9 -0.18 12.06 -19.44
CA SER A 9 -0.87 13.27 -19.88
C SER A 9 -2.30 13.34 -19.32
N GLN A 10 -2.90 14.52 -19.32
CA GLN A 10 -4.29 14.69 -18.85
C GLN A 10 -5.29 13.88 -19.69
N LYS A 11 -5.03 13.74 -21.01
CA LYS A 11 -5.86 12.91 -21.91
C LYS A 11 -5.79 11.43 -21.51
N GLU A 12 -4.61 10.92 -21.19
CA GLU A 12 -4.42 9.54 -20.77
C GLU A 12 -5.04 9.26 -19.40
N LYS A 13 -4.89 10.19 -18.43
CA LYS A 13 -5.56 10.10 -17.13
C LYS A 13 -7.08 10.06 -17.28
N ARG A 14 -7.65 10.94 -18.10
CA ARG A 14 -9.09 10.93 -18.40
C ARG A 14 -9.52 9.61 -19.04
N LYS A 15 -8.78 9.10 -20.02
CA LYS A 15 -9.05 7.81 -20.66
C LYS A 15 -9.02 6.66 -19.64
N PHE A 16 -8.03 6.65 -18.75
CA PHE A 16 -7.92 5.67 -17.68
C PHE A 16 -9.16 5.68 -16.78
N TYR A 17 -9.59 6.85 -16.30
CA TYR A 17 -10.77 6.96 -15.44
C TYR A 17 -12.07 6.61 -16.16
N LEU A 18 -12.21 6.98 -17.45
CA LEU A 18 -13.36 6.55 -18.25
C LEU A 18 -13.42 5.02 -18.37
N ASN A 19 -12.29 4.39 -18.68
CA ASN A 19 -12.22 2.93 -18.75
C ASN A 19 -12.57 2.27 -17.40
N LEU A 20 -12.02 2.78 -16.31
CA LEU A 20 -12.29 2.28 -14.97
C LEU A 20 -13.78 2.40 -14.63
N THR A 21 -14.40 3.56 -14.85
CA THR A 21 -15.83 3.78 -14.63
C THR A 21 -16.69 2.87 -15.49
N THR A 22 -16.35 2.69 -16.77
CA THR A 22 -17.07 1.77 -17.67
C THR A 22 -17.01 0.34 -17.14
N ILE A 23 -15.84 -0.14 -16.72
CA ILE A 23 -15.70 -1.49 -16.14
C ILE A 23 -16.58 -1.65 -14.90
N ILE A 24 -16.59 -0.65 -14.01
CA ILE A 24 -17.42 -0.66 -12.80
C ILE A 24 -18.91 -0.76 -13.17
N LEU A 25 -19.38 0.05 -14.12
CA LEU A 25 -20.79 0.05 -14.55
C LEU A 25 -21.19 -1.26 -15.23
N VAL A 26 -20.31 -1.83 -16.06
CA VAL A 26 -20.53 -3.13 -16.73
C VAL A 26 -20.68 -4.26 -15.70
N ILE A 27 -20.04 -4.17 -14.54
CA ILE A 27 -20.21 -5.16 -13.46
C ILE A 27 -21.46 -4.85 -12.62
N LEU A 28 -21.67 -3.58 -12.25
CA LEU A 28 -22.77 -3.19 -11.35
C LEU A 28 -24.14 -3.38 -11.99
N ILE A 29 -24.35 -2.94 -13.24
CA ILE A 29 -25.69 -2.96 -13.86
C ILE A 29 -26.27 -4.39 -13.91
N PRO A 30 -25.54 -5.41 -14.41
CA PRO A 30 -26.03 -6.79 -14.41
C PRO A 30 -26.25 -7.32 -12.99
N VAL A 31 -25.34 -7.04 -12.05
CA VAL A 31 -25.47 -7.50 -10.65
C VAL A 31 -26.74 -6.93 -10.00
N PHE A 32 -27.02 -5.66 -10.21
CA PHE A 32 -28.26 -5.04 -9.74
C PHE A 32 -29.47 -5.69 -10.41
N ALA A 33 -29.48 -5.85 -11.73
CA ALA A 33 -30.59 -6.48 -12.45
C ALA A 33 -30.86 -7.91 -11.95
N LEU A 34 -29.82 -8.73 -11.80
CA LEU A 34 -29.91 -10.09 -11.27
C LEU A 34 -30.36 -10.11 -9.81
N SER A 35 -29.85 -9.21 -8.98
CA SER A 35 -30.24 -9.06 -7.57
C SER A 35 -31.74 -8.81 -7.44
N PHE A 36 -32.31 -7.93 -8.28
CA PHE A 36 -33.75 -7.66 -8.30
C PHE A 36 -34.56 -8.82 -8.89
N TYR A 37 -34.13 -9.38 -10.02
CA TYR A 37 -34.84 -10.47 -10.71
C TYR A 37 -34.98 -11.72 -9.83
N PHE A 38 -33.89 -12.12 -9.16
CA PHE A 38 -33.86 -13.28 -8.26
C PHE A 38 -34.26 -12.95 -6.81
N LYS A 39 -34.61 -11.70 -6.51
CA LYS A 39 -34.95 -11.21 -5.15
C LYS A 39 -33.84 -11.42 -4.11
N ILE A 40 -32.58 -11.45 -4.55
CA ILE A 40 -31.38 -11.56 -3.70
C ILE A 40 -30.85 -10.14 -3.43
N TYR A 41 -31.61 -9.34 -2.67
CA TYR A 41 -31.35 -7.90 -2.53
C TYR A 41 -30.01 -7.56 -1.86
N PHE A 42 -29.47 -8.45 -1.02
CA PHE A 42 -28.18 -8.21 -0.36
C PHE A 42 -26.98 -8.28 -1.31
N LEU A 43 -27.14 -8.88 -2.50
CA LEU A 43 -26.06 -9.06 -3.47
C LEU A 43 -25.55 -7.72 -4.02
N ALA A 44 -26.48 -6.83 -4.39
CA ALA A 44 -26.14 -5.52 -4.93
C ALA A 44 -25.27 -4.65 -3.98
N PRO A 45 -25.66 -4.39 -2.71
CA PRO A 45 -24.84 -3.63 -1.79
C PRO A 45 -23.51 -4.32 -1.44
N LEU A 46 -23.48 -5.66 -1.39
CA LEU A 46 -22.24 -6.41 -1.16
C LEU A 46 -21.23 -6.20 -2.28
N ILE A 47 -21.64 -6.38 -3.54
CA ILE A 47 -20.78 -6.18 -4.71
C ILE A 47 -20.38 -4.70 -4.85
N PHE A 48 -21.30 -3.78 -4.58
CA PHE A 48 -20.99 -2.36 -4.55
C PHE A 48 -19.89 -2.04 -3.53
N TRP A 49 -19.98 -2.56 -2.31
CA TRP A 49 -18.94 -2.39 -1.28
C TRP A 49 -17.59 -2.97 -1.71
N ILE A 50 -17.57 -4.17 -2.32
CA ILE A 50 -16.36 -4.80 -2.85
C ILE A 50 -15.71 -3.92 -3.93
N LEU A 51 -16.49 -3.49 -4.92
CA LEU A 51 -15.98 -2.64 -6.00
C LEU A 51 -15.47 -1.31 -5.46
N LEU A 52 -16.23 -0.65 -4.58
CA LEU A 52 -15.82 0.59 -3.94
C LEU A 52 -14.49 0.44 -3.22
N SER A 53 -14.30 -0.63 -2.43
CA SER A 53 -13.05 -0.90 -1.70
C SER A 53 -11.85 -1.02 -2.64
N ILE A 54 -12.01 -1.68 -3.79
CA ILE A 54 -10.94 -1.89 -4.77
C ILE A 54 -10.64 -0.62 -5.57
N THR A 55 -11.67 0.17 -5.88
CA THR A 55 -11.54 1.32 -6.78
C THR A 55 -11.21 2.62 -6.06
N ALA A 56 -11.61 2.76 -4.78
CA ALA A 56 -11.36 3.96 -4.00
C ALA A 56 -9.88 4.42 -3.99
N PRO A 57 -8.87 3.54 -3.84
CA PRO A 57 -7.47 3.95 -3.91
C PRO A 57 -7.06 4.65 -5.20
N PHE A 58 -7.71 4.34 -6.33
CA PHE A 58 -7.41 4.98 -7.62
C PHE A 58 -7.85 6.45 -7.69
N PHE A 59 -8.72 6.89 -6.78
CA PHE A 59 -9.15 8.28 -6.65
C PHE A 59 -8.52 8.93 -5.42
N ASP A 60 -8.54 8.23 -4.29
CA ASP A 60 -8.12 8.76 -2.99
C ASP A 60 -6.63 9.05 -2.95
N ILE A 61 -5.77 8.13 -3.43
CA ILE A 61 -4.32 8.32 -3.36
C ILE A 61 -3.89 9.53 -4.21
N PRO A 62 -4.25 9.64 -5.52
CA PRO A 62 -3.94 10.84 -6.29
C PRO A 62 -4.47 12.13 -5.67
N SER A 63 -5.71 12.11 -5.15
CA SER A 63 -6.34 13.27 -4.53
C SER A 63 -5.62 13.70 -3.26
N MET A 64 -5.30 12.77 -2.36
CA MET A 64 -4.63 13.04 -1.10
C MET A 64 -3.20 13.52 -1.30
N ILE A 65 -2.48 12.98 -2.29
CA ILE A 65 -1.15 13.48 -2.69
C ILE A 65 -1.25 14.90 -3.23
N LYS A 66 -2.19 15.16 -4.17
CA LYS A 66 -2.40 16.50 -4.74
C LYS A 66 -2.73 17.55 -3.68
N ASN A 67 -3.49 17.15 -2.65
CA ASN A 67 -3.88 18.03 -1.55
C ASN A 67 -2.85 18.10 -0.42
N GLY A 68 -1.67 17.49 -0.57
CA GLY A 68 -0.59 17.50 0.42
C GLY A 68 -0.91 16.77 1.74
N LYS A 69 -1.95 15.93 1.75
CA LYS A 69 -2.31 15.08 2.91
C LYS A 69 -1.42 13.85 3.01
N LEU A 70 -0.93 13.38 1.86
CA LEU A 70 0.03 12.30 1.73
C LEU A 70 1.28 12.78 1.00
N LYS A 71 2.41 12.12 1.24
CA LYS A 71 3.70 12.32 0.56
C LYS A 71 4.30 10.96 0.21
N TYR A 72 4.86 10.81 -0.99
CA TYR A 72 5.69 9.63 -1.29
C TYR A 72 7.08 9.82 -0.69
N GLU A 73 7.49 8.85 0.13
CA GLU A 73 8.88 8.71 0.59
C GLU A 73 9.65 7.75 -0.33
N SER A 74 8.92 6.88 -1.03
CA SER A 74 9.39 6.11 -2.19
C SER A 74 8.20 5.77 -3.09
N SER A 75 8.38 5.03 -4.19
CA SER A 75 7.24 4.68 -5.07
C SER A 75 6.17 3.82 -4.41
N LEU A 76 6.50 3.11 -3.33
CA LEU A 76 5.60 2.16 -2.65
C LEU A 76 5.59 2.35 -1.12
N LEU A 77 6.07 3.49 -0.64
CA LEU A 77 5.92 3.94 0.74
C LEU A 77 5.43 5.39 0.76
N ILE A 78 4.31 5.58 1.44
CA ILE A 78 3.63 6.87 1.55
C ILE A 78 3.57 7.26 3.02
N SER A 79 3.79 8.52 3.34
CA SER A 79 3.61 9.10 4.66
C SER A 79 2.42 10.06 4.69
N GLU A 80 1.70 10.09 5.80
CA GLU A 80 0.81 11.18 6.15
C GLU A 80 1.61 12.39 6.64
N LYS A 81 1.03 13.58 6.50
CA LYS A 81 1.59 14.78 7.13
C LYS A 81 1.77 14.57 8.64
N GLU A 82 2.92 15.01 9.15
CA GLU A 82 3.22 14.96 10.59
C GLU A 82 2.08 15.56 11.42
N LYS A 83 1.64 14.82 12.44
CA LYS A 83 0.62 15.24 13.40
C LYS A 83 0.98 14.71 14.78
N ASN A 84 0.95 15.56 15.80
CA ASN A 84 1.25 15.19 17.19
C ASN A 84 2.62 14.51 17.35
N ASN A 85 3.68 15.04 16.71
CA ASN A 85 5.02 14.46 16.71
C ASN A 85 5.05 12.97 16.25
N GLN A 86 4.19 12.64 15.30
CA GLN A 86 4.07 11.33 14.69
C GLN A 86 3.86 11.46 13.19
N ILE A 87 4.58 10.64 12.42
CA ILE A 87 4.33 10.38 11.01
C ILE A 87 3.74 8.97 10.90
N LYS A 88 2.61 8.86 10.20
CA LYS A 88 2.00 7.58 9.84
C LYS A 88 2.46 7.18 8.44
N ILE A 89 3.01 5.99 8.31
CA ILE A 89 3.45 5.43 7.04
C ILE A 89 2.51 4.29 6.61
N HIS A 90 2.28 4.25 5.31
CA HIS A 90 1.45 3.26 4.63
C HIS A 90 2.25 2.66 3.48
N GLY A 91 2.05 1.37 3.27
CA GLY A 91 2.53 0.75 2.04
C GLY A 91 1.75 1.23 0.83
N GLY A 92 2.33 1.04 -0.35
CA GLY A 92 1.64 1.28 -1.60
C GLY A 92 0.30 0.54 -1.65
N SER A 93 -0.72 1.23 -2.12
CA SER A 93 -2.07 0.74 -2.35
C SER A 93 -2.16 -0.06 -3.66
N LEU A 94 -3.33 -0.60 -3.97
CA LEU A 94 -3.59 -1.23 -5.27
C LEU A 94 -3.32 -0.28 -6.45
N PHE A 95 -3.62 1.00 -6.29
CA PHE A 95 -3.31 2.03 -7.28
C PHE A 95 -1.79 2.11 -7.53
N ASP A 96 -1.00 2.17 -6.46
CA ASP A 96 0.46 2.25 -6.57
C ASP A 96 1.03 0.99 -7.22
N TYR A 97 0.53 -0.18 -6.84
CA TYR A 97 1.01 -1.44 -7.37
C TYR A 97 0.71 -1.54 -8.87
N TYR A 98 -0.48 -1.11 -9.30
CA TYR A 98 -0.87 -1.08 -10.71
C TYR A 98 0.07 -0.20 -11.55
N PHE A 99 0.43 0.98 -11.04
CA PHE A 99 1.24 1.94 -11.80
C PHE A 99 2.76 1.77 -11.62
N VAL A 100 3.23 1.09 -10.58
CA VAL A 100 4.67 0.90 -10.31
C VAL A 100 5.15 -0.48 -10.77
N LEU A 101 4.41 -1.56 -10.51
CA LEU A 101 4.90 -2.92 -10.80
C LEU A 101 4.73 -3.26 -12.28
N ASN A 102 5.69 -4.00 -12.84
CA ASN A 102 5.60 -4.48 -14.21
C ASN A 102 4.68 -5.70 -14.30
N ASP A 103 3.83 -5.74 -15.34
CA ASP A 103 2.93 -6.87 -15.50
C ASP A 103 3.66 -8.20 -15.81
N GLN A 104 4.84 -8.12 -16.41
CA GLN A 104 5.62 -9.30 -16.79
C GLN A 104 6.47 -9.87 -15.64
N ASP A 105 6.63 -9.14 -14.54
CA ASP A 105 7.43 -9.60 -13.41
C ASP A 105 6.77 -10.78 -12.67
N LYS A 106 7.57 -11.80 -12.37
CA LYS A 106 7.19 -12.90 -11.47
C LYS A 106 6.83 -12.35 -10.09
N GLY A 107 5.92 -13.04 -9.39
CA GLY A 107 5.46 -12.62 -8.07
C GLY A 107 6.59 -12.48 -7.02
N SER A 108 7.66 -13.26 -7.11
CA SER A 108 8.84 -13.11 -6.24
C SER A 108 9.56 -11.77 -6.47
N LYS A 109 9.79 -11.41 -7.74
CA LYS A 109 10.40 -10.13 -8.13
C LYS A 109 9.54 -8.94 -7.68
N ARG A 110 8.22 -9.00 -7.88
CA ARG A 110 7.28 -7.98 -7.39
C ARG A 110 7.38 -7.74 -5.88
N ARG A 111 7.39 -8.81 -5.08
CA ARG A 111 7.54 -8.68 -3.61
C ARG A 111 8.88 -8.08 -3.21
N ASN A 112 9.95 -8.45 -3.90
CA ASN A 112 11.26 -7.86 -3.66
C ASN A 112 11.28 -6.37 -4.01
N ILE A 113 10.64 -5.95 -5.12
CA ILE A 113 10.49 -4.53 -5.48
C ILE A 113 9.69 -3.77 -4.41
N ILE A 114 8.57 -4.34 -3.93
CA ILE A 114 7.77 -3.74 -2.86
C ILE A 114 8.62 -3.52 -1.60
N LEU A 115 9.36 -4.56 -1.17
CA LEU A 115 10.21 -4.46 0.01
C LEU A 115 11.38 -3.48 -0.18
N LEU A 116 11.97 -3.45 -1.37
CA LEU A 116 13.04 -2.51 -1.72
C LEU A 116 12.55 -1.07 -1.60
N GLU A 117 11.41 -0.74 -2.19
CA GLU A 117 10.83 0.60 -2.13
C GLU A 117 10.40 0.95 -0.68
N TYR A 118 9.91 -0.02 0.10
CA TYR A 118 9.67 0.18 1.54
C TYR A 118 10.94 0.62 2.28
N LEU A 119 12.06 -0.07 2.05
CA LEU A 119 13.34 0.25 2.69
C LEU A 119 13.92 1.58 2.20
N ASN A 120 13.75 1.89 0.91
CA ASN A 120 14.13 3.20 0.36
C ASN A 120 13.37 4.33 1.06
N GLY A 121 12.04 4.18 1.23
CA GLY A 121 11.23 5.19 1.88
C GLY A 121 11.53 5.33 3.38
N ILE A 122 11.85 4.23 4.07
CA ILE A 122 12.31 4.30 5.47
C ILE A 122 13.61 5.10 5.56
N LEU A 123 14.58 4.85 4.67
CA LEU A 123 15.83 5.61 4.66
C LEU A 123 15.58 7.10 4.37
N GLU A 124 14.70 7.41 3.42
CA GLU A 124 14.33 8.80 3.11
C GLU A 124 13.72 9.53 4.31
N ILE A 125 12.84 8.85 5.07
CA ILE A 125 12.25 9.38 6.30
C ILE A 125 13.33 9.68 7.35
N ILE A 126 14.31 8.80 7.52
CA ILE A 126 15.42 9.00 8.47
C ILE A 126 16.18 10.28 8.10
N GLU A 127 16.63 10.39 6.84
CA GLU A 127 17.41 11.55 6.39
C GLU A 127 16.63 12.85 6.51
N SER A 128 15.36 12.85 6.07
CA SER A 128 14.49 14.03 6.08
C SER A 128 14.14 14.54 7.49
N ASN A 129 14.37 13.73 8.54
CA ASN A 129 13.92 14.04 9.90
C ASN A 129 15.02 13.86 10.95
N ILE A 130 16.29 13.82 10.56
CA ILE A 130 17.41 13.51 11.47
C ILE A 130 17.51 14.50 12.66
N GLU A 131 17.07 15.74 12.47
CA GLU A 131 17.02 16.78 13.52
C GLU A 131 15.89 16.58 14.54
N LYS A 132 14.96 15.64 14.28
CA LYS A 132 13.84 15.30 15.16
C LYS A 132 13.96 13.86 15.68
N PRO A 133 14.96 13.54 16.54
CA PRO A 133 15.25 12.17 16.96
C PRO A 133 14.06 11.47 17.66
N ASN A 134 13.21 12.24 18.34
CA ASN A 134 12.04 11.75 19.08
C ASN A 134 10.76 11.68 18.23
N LEU A 135 10.82 12.05 16.94
CA LEU A 135 9.67 11.94 16.05
C LEU A 135 9.30 10.45 15.88
N LYS A 136 8.03 10.13 16.10
CA LYS A 136 7.54 8.75 16.00
C LYS A 136 7.14 8.41 14.57
N ILE A 137 7.54 7.24 14.10
CA ILE A 137 7.09 6.64 12.85
C ILE A 137 6.21 5.45 13.19
N THR A 138 4.98 5.46 12.67
CA THR A 138 4.03 4.35 12.88
C THR A 138 3.48 3.82 11.57
N GLY A 139 3.30 2.52 11.45
CA GLY A 139 2.74 1.94 10.24
C GLY A 139 2.07 0.60 10.50
N THR A 140 0.94 0.37 9.83
CA THR A 140 0.23 -0.91 9.88
C THR A 140 0.49 -1.66 8.58
N THR A 141 1.19 -2.78 8.64
CA THR A 141 1.61 -3.49 7.41
C THR A 141 1.69 -5.00 7.60
N TYR A 142 1.41 -5.72 6.51
CA TYR A 142 1.69 -7.16 6.37
C TYR A 142 2.98 -7.44 5.58
N ILE A 143 3.61 -6.40 5.03
CA ILE A 143 4.77 -6.53 4.14
C ILE A 143 6.02 -6.86 4.95
N LEU A 144 6.15 -6.26 6.13
CA LEU A 144 7.21 -6.58 7.09
C LEU A 144 6.70 -7.63 8.07
N ASN A 145 7.40 -8.75 8.13
CA ASN A 145 7.22 -9.67 9.25
C ASN A 145 7.87 -9.09 10.51
N GLU A 146 7.40 -9.53 11.67
CA GLU A 146 7.83 -9.04 12.98
C GLU A 146 9.35 -9.14 13.18
N ARG A 147 9.96 -10.24 12.74
CA ARG A 147 11.42 -10.44 12.84
C ARG A 147 12.18 -9.38 12.04
N THR A 148 11.73 -9.04 10.83
CA THR A 148 12.36 -8.02 10.00
C THR A 148 12.11 -6.63 10.56
N ALA A 149 10.90 -6.34 11.03
CA ALA A 149 10.56 -5.07 11.66
C ALA A 149 11.43 -4.79 12.90
N ASN A 150 11.55 -5.77 13.80
CA ASN A 150 12.40 -5.68 14.99
C ASN A 150 13.87 -5.48 14.64
N LYS A 151 14.37 -6.14 13.57
CA LYS A 151 15.76 -5.98 13.11
C LYS A 151 16.10 -4.57 12.61
N ILE A 152 15.10 -3.81 12.15
CA ILE A 152 15.29 -2.47 11.57
C ILE A 152 14.85 -1.35 12.53
N GLY A 153 14.55 -1.67 13.79
CA GLY A 153 14.24 -0.69 14.84
C GLY A 153 12.75 -0.54 15.19
N PHE A 154 11.85 -1.16 14.43
CA PHE A 154 10.42 -1.12 14.75
C PHE A 154 10.06 -2.07 15.89
N LYS A 155 9.11 -1.65 16.73
CA LYS A 155 8.49 -2.45 17.79
C LYS A 155 7.03 -2.69 17.47
N VAL A 156 6.54 -3.89 17.76
CA VAL A 156 5.12 -4.22 17.58
C VAL A 156 4.26 -3.46 18.59
N GLN A 157 3.20 -2.85 18.11
CA GLN A 157 2.15 -2.22 18.90
C GLN A 157 0.86 -3.05 18.82
N LYS A 158 0.04 -2.97 19.87
CA LYS A 158 -1.30 -3.55 19.84
C LYS A 158 -2.17 -2.78 18.84
N MET A 159 -2.84 -3.53 17.97
CA MET A 159 -3.88 -2.98 17.10
C MET A 159 -5.11 -2.65 17.96
N ASP A 160 -5.67 -1.47 17.79
CA ASP A 160 -6.93 -1.10 18.44
C ASP A 160 -8.14 -1.66 17.66
N THR A 161 -9.31 -1.70 18.30
CA THR A 161 -10.53 -2.27 17.72
C THR A 161 -11.01 -1.49 16.49
N ILE A 162 -10.77 -0.19 16.42
CA ILE A 162 -11.18 0.67 15.31
C ILE A 162 -10.34 0.33 14.07
N GLN A 163 -9.03 0.17 14.23
CA GLN A 163 -8.12 -0.29 13.18
C GLN A 163 -8.53 -1.65 12.65
N LEU A 164 -8.98 -2.57 13.52
CA LEU A 164 -9.48 -3.87 13.10
C LEU A 164 -10.74 -3.74 12.23
N ILE A 165 -11.70 -2.89 12.59
CA ILE A 165 -12.91 -2.64 11.79
C ILE A 165 -12.54 -2.05 10.43
N ILE A 166 -11.66 -1.05 10.39
CA ILE A 166 -11.16 -0.45 9.15
C ILE A 166 -10.49 -1.51 8.27
N LEU A 167 -9.75 -2.43 8.87
CA LEU A 167 -9.07 -3.52 8.17
C LEU A 167 -10.05 -4.52 7.57
N LEU A 168 -11.14 -4.84 8.28
CA LEU A 168 -12.22 -5.70 7.80
C LEU A 168 -12.98 -5.03 6.64
N LEU A 169 -13.30 -3.74 6.76
CA LEU A 169 -13.95 -2.98 5.69
C LEU A 169 -13.09 -2.86 4.43
N ASN A 170 -11.77 -2.87 4.58
CA ASN A 170 -10.80 -2.85 3.48
C ASN A 170 -10.34 -4.24 3.05
N TYR A 171 -10.90 -5.32 3.60
CA TYR A 171 -10.44 -6.68 3.30
C TYR A 171 -10.49 -7.04 1.81
N PRO A 172 -11.54 -6.67 1.03
CA PRO A 172 -11.53 -6.88 -0.41
C PRO A 172 -10.32 -6.22 -1.07
N ASN A 173 -10.06 -4.94 -0.81
CA ASN A 173 -8.88 -4.25 -1.34
C ASN A 173 -7.56 -4.95 -0.96
N LEU A 174 -7.44 -5.46 0.26
CA LEU A 174 -6.25 -6.20 0.68
C LEU A 174 -6.07 -7.52 -0.08
N ILE A 175 -7.15 -8.25 -0.39
CA ILE A 175 -7.10 -9.44 -1.25
C ILE A 175 -6.55 -9.06 -2.62
N PHE A 176 -7.09 -8.02 -3.26
CA PHE A 176 -6.64 -7.61 -4.59
C PHE A 176 -5.20 -7.11 -4.57
N THR A 177 -4.82 -6.29 -3.60
CA THR A 177 -3.44 -5.79 -3.43
C THR A 177 -2.45 -6.93 -3.20
N LYS A 178 -2.79 -7.88 -2.32
CA LYS A 178 -1.94 -9.05 -2.06
C LYS A 178 -1.88 -9.98 -3.27
N SER A 179 -3.00 -10.22 -3.94
CA SER A 179 -3.05 -11.06 -5.13
C SER A 179 -2.24 -10.48 -6.27
N PHE A 180 -2.32 -9.16 -6.46
CA PHE A 180 -1.55 -8.42 -7.45
C PHE A 180 -0.04 -8.51 -7.17
N SER A 181 0.39 -8.29 -5.93
CA SER A 181 1.82 -8.44 -5.57
C SER A 181 2.34 -9.87 -5.73
N HIS A 182 1.48 -10.88 -5.59
CA HIS A 182 1.87 -12.30 -5.68
C HIS A 182 1.67 -12.93 -7.06
N LYS A 183 1.01 -12.25 -8.01
CA LYS A 183 0.58 -12.80 -9.31
C LYS A 183 -0.34 -14.03 -9.20
N LYS A 184 -1.02 -14.20 -8.07
CA LYS A 184 -1.96 -15.30 -7.80
C LYS A 184 -2.98 -14.90 -6.75
N LEU A 185 -4.18 -15.47 -6.79
CA LEU A 185 -5.19 -15.24 -5.75
C LEU A 185 -4.60 -15.56 -4.37
N SER A 186 -4.57 -14.56 -3.51
CA SER A 186 -3.88 -14.60 -2.22
C SER A 186 -4.68 -13.88 -1.16
N PHE A 187 -5.06 -14.60 -0.11
CA PHE A 187 -5.85 -14.06 1.00
C PHE A 187 -4.91 -13.53 2.09
N PRO A 188 -5.06 -12.27 2.52
CA PRO A 188 -4.33 -11.71 3.66
C PRO A 188 -4.72 -12.41 4.95
N ASP A 189 -3.71 -12.68 5.78
CA ASP A 189 -3.90 -13.20 7.13
C ASP A 189 -3.93 -12.00 8.09
N LEU A 190 -5.11 -11.67 8.59
CA LEU A 190 -5.32 -10.51 9.46
C LEU A 190 -4.53 -10.61 10.77
N LYS A 191 -4.23 -11.83 11.25
CA LYS A 191 -3.45 -12.03 12.48
C LYS A 191 -1.99 -11.59 12.33
N LYS A 192 -1.49 -11.60 11.09
CA LYS A 192 -0.12 -11.19 10.73
C LYS A 192 0.01 -9.70 10.43
N ILE A 193 -1.10 -8.99 10.27
CA ILE A 193 -1.08 -7.53 10.15
C ILE A 193 -0.83 -6.97 11.55
N LYS A 194 0.28 -6.26 11.68
CA LYS A 194 0.70 -5.63 12.93
C LYS A 194 0.89 -4.14 12.70
N THR A 195 0.64 -3.39 13.75
CA THR A 195 1.03 -1.99 13.85
C THR A 195 2.44 -1.96 14.42
N TYR A 196 3.31 -1.19 13.80
CA TYR A 196 4.70 -1.04 14.20
C TYR A 196 4.96 0.42 14.54
N GLU A 197 5.76 0.66 15.57
CA GLU A 197 6.22 1.99 15.99
C GLU A 197 7.74 2.02 16.14
N SER A 198 8.37 3.13 15.76
CA SER A 198 9.79 3.42 16.00
C SER A 198 9.98 4.92 16.19
N SER A 199 11.08 5.35 16.78
CA SER A 199 11.55 6.74 16.67
C SER A 199 12.55 6.91 15.53
N ILE A 200 12.77 8.15 15.06
CA ILE A 200 13.85 8.46 14.11
C ILE A 200 15.21 8.01 14.66
N LYS A 201 15.48 8.27 15.94
CA LYS A 201 16.72 7.84 16.60
C LYS A 201 16.94 6.32 16.47
N GLU A 202 15.94 5.51 16.81
CA GLU A 202 16.03 4.05 16.74
C GLU A 202 16.21 3.54 15.29
N LEU A 203 15.58 4.20 14.32
CA LEU A 203 15.76 3.87 12.91
C LEU A 203 17.18 4.24 12.42
N ASP A 204 17.70 5.40 12.82
CA ASP A 204 19.04 5.86 12.46
C ASP A 204 20.13 4.97 13.05
N GLU A 205 20.00 4.55 14.32
CA GLU A 205 20.88 3.55 14.95
C GLU A 205 20.93 2.22 14.17
N ASN A 206 19.87 1.88 13.43
CA ASN A 206 19.78 0.67 12.61
C ASN A 206 19.95 0.93 11.09
N LYS A 207 20.26 2.16 10.68
CA LYS A 207 20.35 2.59 9.26
C LYS A 207 21.33 1.77 8.43
N GLN A 208 22.47 1.39 9.01
CA GLN A 208 23.44 0.52 8.34
C GLN A 208 22.86 -0.87 8.04
N LYS A 209 22.08 -1.44 8.97
CA LYS A 209 21.40 -2.73 8.78
C LYS A 209 20.32 -2.62 7.71
N ILE A 210 19.51 -1.56 7.75
CA ILE A 210 18.48 -1.26 6.74
C ILE A 210 19.11 -1.19 5.35
N THR A 211 20.22 -0.46 5.23
CA THR A 211 20.98 -0.28 3.98
C THR A 211 21.53 -1.61 3.47
N LYS A 212 22.06 -2.45 4.36
CA LYS A 212 22.56 -3.79 3.99
C LYS A 212 21.44 -4.67 3.43
N ILE A 213 20.30 -4.74 4.11
CA ILE A 213 19.13 -5.52 3.64
C ILE A 213 18.64 -4.99 2.29
N ARG A 214 18.52 -3.68 2.15
CA ARG A 214 18.13 -3.01 0.89
C ARG A 214 19.07 -3.40 -0.26
N ASN A 215 20.38 -3.36 -0.03
CA ASN A 215 21.37 -3.70 -1.06
C ASN A 215 21.30 -5.18 -1.46
N THR A 216 21.10 -6.10 -0.50
CA THR A 216 20.89 -7.52 -0.79
C THR A 216 19.64 -7.76 -1.63
N ILE A 217 18.54 -7.06 -1.35
CA ILE A 217 17.32 -7.18 -2.15
C ILE A 217 17.54 -6.60 -3.55
N LYS A 218 18.24 -5.46 -3.66
CA LYS A 218 18.57 -4.83 -4.94
C LYS A 218 19.39 -5.77 -5.84
N SER A 219 20.42 -6.43 -5.30
CA SER A 219 21.21 -7.40 -6.05
C SER A 219 20.38 -8.63 -6.44
N THR A 220 19.52 -9.10 -5.54
CA THR A 220 18.60 -10.22 -5.83
C THR A 220 17.66 -9.90 -6.99
N ILE A 221 17.12 -8.68 -7.07
CA ILE A 221 16.26 -8.26 -8.18
C ILE A 221 17.03 -8.23 -9.50
N ALA A 222 18.27 -7.73 -9.51
CA ALA A 222 19.12 -7.68 -10.69
C ALA A 222 19.44 -9.08 -11.24
N ASN A 223 19.60 -10.07 -10.36
CA ASN A 223 19.88 -11.46 -10.73
C ASN A 223 18.64 -12.27 -11.17
N ILE A 224 17.43 -11.75 -10.94
CA ILE A 224 16.15 -12.36 -11.39
C ILE A 224 15.66 -11.67 -12.69
N GLY A 225 16.46 -10.75 -13.23
CA GLY A 225 16.21 -10.00 -14.46
C GLY A 225 16.17 -10.87 -15.70
#